data_AF-A0A7W3MXF9-F1
#
_entry.id   AF-A0A7W3MXF9-F1
#
_cell.length_a   1.000
_cell.length_b   1.000
_cell.length_c   1.000
_cell.angle_alpha   90.00
_cell.angle_beta   90.00
_cell.angle_gamma   90.00
#
_symmetry.space_group_name_H-M   'P 1'
#
loop_
_entity.id
_entity.type
_entity.pdbx_description
1 polymer ?
#
loop_
_entity_poly.entity_id
_entity_poly.type
_entity_poly.pdbx_seq_one_letter_code
_entity_poly.pdbx_strand_id
1 'polypeptide(L)'
;MNTADAFAQRAWKRRVELGLSQTELARRMADRGFPWHQVTVSRTESGERPIRLDEAAALAGILGLPVVFIDADQPTEGLAADLAEATRTIAALRQRVADLERQLGKANARVSHLEGVIAQVKAAVR
;
A
#
# COMPACT_ATOMS: atom_id res chain seq x y z
N MET A 1 -15.60 -15.23 14.58
CA MET A 1 -14.21 -15.73 14.42
C MET A 1 -13.34 -14.81 15.26
N ASN A 2 -12.58 -15.32 16.23
CA ASN A 2 -11.79 -14.46 17.12
C ASN A 2 -10.62 -13.84 16.32
N THR A 3 -10.20 -12.64 16.68
CA THR A 3 -9.09 -11.91 16.06
C THR A 3 -7.80 -12.74 15.96
N ALA A 4 -7.52 -13.54 16.98
CA ALA A 4 -6.38 -14.46 17.01
C ALA A 4 -6.47 -15.52 15.89
N ASP A 5 -7.66 -16.04 15.60
CA ASP A 5 -7.89 -17.04 14.56
C ASP A 5 -7.67 -16.46 13.16
N ALA A 6 -8.09 -15.20 12.95
CA ALA A 6 -7.92 -14.50 11.68
C ALA A 6 -6.45 -14.17 11.38
N PHE A 7 -5.63 -13.89 12.40
CA PHE A 7 -4.19 -13.74 12.23
C PHE A 7 -3.53 -15.09 11.89
N ALA A 8 -3.83 -16.14 12.65
CA ALA A 8 -3.30 -17.48 12.43
C ALA A 8 -3.58 -18.00 11.00
N GLN A 9 -4.81 -17.80 10.51
CA GLN A 9 -5.19 -18.23 9.17
C GLN A 9 -4.44 -17.46 8.06
N ARG A 10 -4.21 -16.15 8.24
CA ARG A 10 -3.39 -15.36 7.31
C ARG A 10 -1.93 -15.77 7.34
N ALA A 11 -1.39 -16.03 8.53
CA ALA A 11 -0.02 -16.51 8.70
C ALA A 11 0.18 -17.87 8.00
N TRP A 12 -0.77 -18.79 8.17
CA TRP A 12 -0.81 -20.08 7.45
C TRP A 12 -0.81 -19.88 5.93
N LYS A 13 -1.77 -19.09 5.42
CA LYS A 13 -1.90 -18.84 3.98
C LYS A 13 -0.60 -18.28 3.40
N ARG A 14 -0.02 -17.29 4.09
CA ARG A 14 1.21 -16.65 3.65
C ARG A 14 2.41 -17.59 3.70
N ARG A 15 2.52 -18.46 4.70
CA ARG A 15 3.56 -19.49 4.78
C ARG A 15 3.49 -20.41 3.56
N VAL A 16 2.29 -20.87 3.19
CA VAL A 16 2.06 -21.74 2.04
C VAL A 16 2.42 -21.03 0.73
N GLU A 17 2.02 -19.77 0.54
CA GLU A 17 2.40 -18.95 -0.63
C GLU A 17 3.91 -18.79 -0.78
N LEU A 18 4.64 -18.69 0.34
CA LEU A 18 6.09 -18.61 0.36
C LEU A 18 6.79 -19.97 0.22
N GLY A 19 6.06 -21.08 0.11
CA GLY A 19 6.62 -22.43 0.01
C GLY A 19 7.36 -22.90 1.28
N LEU A 20 7.12 -22.26 2.42
CA LEU A 20 7.82 -22.58 3.67
C LEU A 20 7.17 -23.79 4.34
N SER A 21 7.98 -24.76 4.75
CA SER A 21 7.51 -25.85 5.62
C SER A 21 7.24 -25.32 7.03
N GLN A 22 6.41 -26.02 7.81
CA GLN A 22 6.17 -25.68 9.21
C GLN A 22 7.47 -25.74 10.04
N THR A 23 8.34 -26.71 9.75
CA THR A 23 9.64 -26.86 10.40
C THR A 23 10.57 -25.67 10.10
N GLU A 24 10.58 -25.20 8.85
CA GLU A 24 11.38 -24.03 8.48
C GLU A 24 10.84 -22.74 9.13
N LEU A 25 9.52 -22.58 9.22
CA LEU A 25 8.94 -21.45 9.95
C LEU A 25 9.30 -21.50 11.45
N ALA A 26 9.20 -22.68 12.07
CA ALA A 26 9.58 -22.89 13.46
C ALA A 26 11.05 -22.53 13.69
N ARG A 27 11.95 -22.94 12.79
CA ARG A 27 13.38 -22.59 12.83
C ARG A 27 13.58 -21.08 12.78
N ARG A 28 12.92 -20.36 11.87
CA ARG A 28 13.03 -18.89 11.74
C ARG A 28 12.48 -18.13 12.95
N MET A 29 11.49 -18.70 13.63
CA MET A 29 10.98 -18.19 14.91
C MET A 29 11.98 -18.42 16.04
N ALA A 30 12.60 -19.61 16.09
CA ALA A 30 13.69 -19.93 17.02
C ALA A 30 14.90 -19.00 16.84
N ASP A 31 15.27 -18.70 15.60
CA ASP A 31 16.33 -17.72 15.26
C ASP A 31 16.01 -16.30 15.80
N ARG A 32 14.73 -15.99 16.05
CA ARG A 32 14.26 -14.72 16.65
C ARG A 32 14.04 -14.80 18.17
N GLY A 33 14.47 -15.89 18.81
CA GLY A 33 14.36 -16.08 20.26
C GLY A 33 13.04 -16.70 20.73
N PHE A 34 12.18 -17.15 19.81
CA PHE A 34 10.93 -17.82 20.16
C PHE A 34 11.10 -19.33 19.99
N PRO A 35 11.07 -20.15 21.07
CA PRO A 35 11.37 -21.59 21.03
C PRO A 35 10.21 -22.38 20.40
N TRP A 36 9.96 -22.13 19.12
CA TRP A 36 8.91 -22.77 18.35
C TRP A 36 9.42 -24.07 17.76
N HIS A 37 8.55 -25.07 17.79
CA HIS A 37 8.72 -26.33 17.09
C HIS A 37 7.63 -26.47 16.04
N GLN A 38 7.76 -27.47 15.16
CA GLN A 38 6.75 -27.75 14.12
C GLN A 38 5.34 -27.89 14.72
N VAL A 39 5.21 -28.52 15.89
CA VAL A 39 3.93 -28.67 16.61
C VAL A 39 3.39 -27.31 17.07
N THR A 40 4.24 -26.39 17.52
CA THR A 40 3.83 -25.02 17.89
C THR A 40 3.23 -24.29 16.69
N VAL A 41 3.86 -24.43 15.52
CA VAL A 41 3.33 -23.86 14.27
C VAL A 41 1.97 -24.48 13.95
N SER A 42 1.85 -25.81 13.95
CA SER A 42 0.59 -26.49 13.65
C SER A 42 -0.55 -26.06 14.56
N ARG A 43 -0.32 -25.97 15.87
CA ARG A 43 -1.34 -25.57 16.86
C ARG A 43 -1.67 -24.09 16.81
N THR A 44 -0.71 -23.26 16.42
CA THR A 44 -0.95 -21.83 16.18
C THR A 44 -1.81 -21.67 14.93
N GLU A 45 -1.48 -22.37 13.83
CA GLU A 45 -2.22 -22.32 12.56
C GLU A 45 -3.65 -22.87 12.68
N SER A 46 -3.88 -23.86 13.56
CA SER A 46 -5.22 -24.40 13.83
C SER A 46 -6.04 -23.56 14.83
N GLY A 47 -5.43 -22.54 15.45
CA GLY A 47 -6.08 -21.71 16.48
C GLY A 47 -6.16 -22.38 17.86
N GLU A 48 -5.64 -23.59 18.02
CA GLU A 48 -5.59 -24.29 19.32
C GLU A 48 -4.67 -23.63 20.33
N ARG A 49 -3.64 -22.91 19.85
CA ARG A 49 -2.71 -22.17 20.69
C ARG A 49 -2.89 -20.67 20.46
N PRO A 50 -3.29 -19.89 21.48
CA PRO A 50 -3.28 -18.43 21.38
C PRO A 50 -1.85 -17.93 21.19
N ILE A 51 -1.67 -17.00 20.24
CA ILE A 51 -0.39 -16.38 19.93
C ILE A 51 -0.21 -15.10 20.76
N ARG A 52 0.99 -14.88 21.31
CA ARG A 52 1.31 -13.63 22.01
C ARG A 52 1.65 -12.51 21.01
N LEU A 53 1.55 -11.26 21.43
CA LEU A 53 1.76 -10.10 20.55
C LEU A 53 3.19 -10.03 19.98
N ASP A 54 4.19 -10.31 20.81
CA ASP A 54 5.60 -10.38 20.44
C ASP A 54 5.88 -11.51 19.43
N GLU A 55 5.29 -12.70 19.66
CA GLU A 55 5.32 -13.81 18.71
C GLU A 55 4.67 -13.44 17.37
N ALA A 56 3.51 -12.76 17.41
CA ALA A 56 2.80 -12.32 16.22
C ALA A 56 3.61 -11.29 15.41
N ALA A 57 4.27 -10.35 16.09
CA ALA A 57 5.14 -9.36 15.45
C ALA A 57 6.35 -10.01 14.77
N ALA A 58 6.99 -10.97 15.44
CA ALA A 58 8.11 -11.72 14.87
C ALA A 58 7.67 -12.58 13.67
N LEU A 59 6.52 -13.24 13.80
CA LEU A 59 5.96 -14.07 12.73
C LEU A 59 5.60 -13.24 11.49
N ALA A 60 4.98 -12.07 11.69
CA ALA A 60 4.66 -11.15 10.62
C ALA A 60 5.92 -10.68 9.88
N GLY A 61 7.00 -10.37 10.63
CA GLY A 61 8.29 -10.02 10.05
C GLY A 61 8.92 -11.15 9.22
N ILE A 62 8.74 -12.41 9.59
CA ILE A 62 9.21 -13.57 8.79
C ILE A 62 8.40 -13.71 7.50
N LEU A 63 7.09 -13.54 7.58
CA LEU A 63 6.14 -13.80 6.50
C LEU A 63 5.95 -12.59 5.55
N GLY A 64 6.58 -11.46 5.87
CA GLY A 64 6.38 -10.19 5.16
C GLY A 64 4.93 -9.70 5.27
N LEU A 65 4.25 -10.05 6.36
CA LEU A 65 2.93 -9.53 6.67
C LEU A 65 3.09 -8.21 7.42
N PRO A 66 2.30 -7.18 7.11
CA PRO A 66 2.23 -6.02 7.97
C PRO A 66 1.66 -6.45 9.33
N VAL A 67 2.28 -6.01 10.43
CA VAL A 67 1.68 -6.09 11.77
C VAL A 67 0.58 -5.04 11.85
N VAL A 68 -0.45 -5.20 11.03
CA VAL A 68 -1.68 -4.45 11.22
C VAL A 68 -2.32 -5.08 12.45
N PHE A 69 -2.63 -4.27 13.46
CA PHE A 69 -3.62 -4.64 14.45
C PHE A 69 -4.90 -4.94 13.67
N ILE A 70 -5.08 -6.21 13.32
CA ILE A 70 -6.34 -6.65 12.79
C ILE A 70 -7.24 -6.65 14.00
N ASP A 71 -7.89 -5.54 14.29
CA ASP A 71 -9.19 -5.67 14.90
C ASP A 71 -10.04 -6.37 13.84
N ALA A 72 -10.42 -7.62 14.07
CA ALA A 72 -11.20 -8.40 13.11
C ALA A 72 -12.58 -7.77 12.83
N ASP A 73 -12.93 -6.73 13.59
CA ASP A 73 -14.16 -5.97 13.52
C ASP A 73 -14.02 -4.61 12.81
N GLN A 74 -12.81 -4.20 12.37
CA GLN A 74 -12.65 -3.01 11.54
C GLN A 74 -12.97 -3.38 10.08
N PRO A 75 -14.09 -2.91 9.51
CA PRO A 75 -14.45 -3.24 8.14
C PRO A 75 -13.42 -2.60 7.21
N THR A 76 -12.70 -3.41 6.44
CA THR A 76 -11.85 -2.94 5.34
C THR A 76 -12.64 -2.22 4.24
N GLU A 77 -13.97 -2.22 4.34
CA GLU A 77 -14.91 -1.48 3.48
C GLU A 77 -14.61 0.03 3.46
N GLY A 78 -14.20 0.61 4.59
CA GLY A 78 -13.79 2.03 4.65
C GLY A 78 -12.50 2.28 3.86
N LEU A 79 -11.48 1.43 4.06
CA LEU A 79 -10.18 1.61 3.41
C LEU A 79 -10.25 1.45 1.89
N ALA A 80 -11.09 0.53 1.39
CA ALA A 80 -11.31 0.36 -0.04
C ALA A 80 -12.04 1.57 -0.65
N ALA A 81 -13.03 2.12 0.06
CA ALA A 81 -13.73 3.33 -0.36
C ALA A 81 -12.81 4.56 -0.37
N ASP A 82 -11.99 4.72 0.68
CA ASP A 82 -11.00 5.79 0.80
C ASP A 82 -9.94 5.71 -0.30
N LEU A 83 -9.46 4.50 -0.61
CA LEU A 83 -8.50 4.28 -1.70
C LEU A 83 -9.12 4.59 -3.06
N ALA A 84 -10.38 4.21 -3.28
CA ALA A 84 -11.10 4.54 -4.51
C ALA A 84 -11.29 6.04 -4.66
N GLU A 85 -11.62 6.73 -3.58
CA GLU A 85 -11.80 8.19 -3.57
C GLU A 85 -10.48 8.94 -3.80
N ALA A 86 -9.41 8.51 -3.13
CA ALA A 86 -8.08 9.05 -3.35
C ALA A 86 -7.64 8.86 -4.82
N THR A 87 -7.92 7.68 -5.39
CA THR A 87 -7.61 7.37 -6.80
C THR A 87 -8.38 8.28 -7.75
N ARG A 88 -9.68 8.51 -7.51
CA ARG A 88 -10.50 9.45 -8.29
C ARG A 88 -9.97 10.88 -8.19
N THR A 89 -9.63 11.31 -6.99
CA THR A 89 -9.08 12.65 -6.74
C THR A 89 -7.77 12.87 -7.49
N ILE A 90 -6.84 11.90 -7.44
CA ILE A 90 -5.57 11.96 -8.17
C ILE A 90 -5.81 12.06 -9.69
N ALA A 91 -6.75 11.28 -10.24
CA ALA A 91 -7.07 11.33 -11.65
C ALA A 91 -7.63 12.70 -12.07
N ALA A 92 -8.52 13.28 -11.26
CA ALA A 92 -9.09 14.60 -11.51
C ALA A 92 -8.03 15.71 -11.47
N LEU A 93 -7.14 15.68 -10.47
CA LEU A 93 -6.04 16.64 -10.35
C LEU A 93 -5.08 16.55 -11.54
N ARG A 94 -4.75 15.34 -12.00
CA ARG A 94 -3.91 15.15 -13.20
C ARG A 94 -4.54 15.73 -14.45
N GLN A 95 -5.84 15.53 -14.65
CA GLN A 95 -6.57 16.16 -15.76
C GLN A 95 -6.53 17.68 -15.66
N ARG A 96 -6.71 18.24 -14.45
CA ARG A 96 -6.65 19.69 -14.24
C ARG A 96 -5.28 20.27 -14.56
N VAL A 97 -4.20 19.59 -14.18
CA VAL A 97 -2.83 19.99 -14.53
C VAL A 97 -2.65 20.01 -16.06
N ALA A 98 -3.04 18.94 -16.75
CA ALA A 98 -2.93 18.86 -18.21
C ALA A 98 -3.73 19.97 -18.92
N ASP A 99 -4.91 20.32 -18.41
CA ASP A 99 -5.72 21.43 -18.93
C ASP A 99 -5.01 22.78 -18.77
N LEU A 100 -4.45 23.03 -17.59
CA LEU A 100 -3.73 24.28 -17.30
C LEU A 100 -2.47 24.42 -18.16
N GLU A 101 -1.72 23.34 -18.37
CA GLU A 101 -0.57 23.33 -19.28
C GLU A 101 -0.97 23.70 -20.71
N ARG A 102 -2.09 23.15 -21.21
CA ARG A 102 -2.61 23.52 -22.54
C ARG A 102 -3.03 24.98 -22.62
N GLN A 103 -3.66 25.51 -21.56
CA GLN A 103 -4.06 26.92 -21.51
C GLN A 103 -2.84 27.84 -21.47
N LEU A 104 -1.81 27.50 -20.69
CA LEU A 104 -0.56 28.24 -20.62
C LEU A 104 0.15 28.27 -21.99
N GLY A 105 0.21 27.12 -22.69
CA GLY A 105 0.75 27.05 -24.04
C GLY A 105 0.03 27.99 -25.03
N LYS A 106 -1.31 28.02 -24.99
CA LYS A 106 -2.12 28.94 -25.81
C LYS A 106 -1.88 30.40 -25.46
N ALA A 107 -1.78 30.73 -24.16
CA ALA A 107 -1.51 32.07 -23.70
C ALA A 107 -0.13 32.56 -24.18
N ASN A 108 0.91 31.71 -24.04
CA ASN A 108 2.26 32.02 -24.49
C ASN A 108 2.32 32.26 -26.01
N ALA A 109 1.63 31.44 -26.81
CA ALA A 109 1.56 31.64 -28.26
C ALA A 109 0.89 32.99 -28.62
N ARG A 110 -0.16 33.39 -27.89
CA ARG A 110 -0.81 34.69 -28.09
C ARG A 110 0.11 35.86 -27.72
N VAL A 111 0.83 35.77 -26.61
CA VAL A 111 1.79 36.80 -26.19
C VAL A 111 2.87 36.96 -27.27
N SER A 112 3.49 35.87 -27.69
CA SER A 112 4.51 35.87 -28.75
C SER A 112 4.00 36.48 -30.07
N HIS A 113 2.76 36.15 -30.46
CA HIS A 113 2.14 36.76 -31.64
C HIS A 113 1.95 38.27 -31.50
N LEU A 114 1.42 38.74 -30.37
CA LEU A 114 1.22 40.16 -30.11
C LEU A 114 2.54 40.94 -30.05
N GLU A 115 3.57 40.37 -29.43
CA GLU A 115 4.92 40.94 -29.42
C GLU A 115 5.47 41.12 -30.84
N GLY A 116 5.25 40.12 -31.71
CA GLY A 116 5.60 40.20 -33.13
C GLY A 116 4.86 41.31 -33.87
N VAL A 117 3.54 41.43 -33.68
CA VAL A 117 2.73 42.50 -34.29
C VAL A 117 3.18 43.88 -33.81
N ILE A 118 3.44 44.04 -32.52
CA ILE A 118 3.93 45.31 -31.96
C ILE A 118 5.29 45.70 -32.57
N ALA A 119 6.20 44.73 -32.73
CA ALA A 119 7.49 44.97 -33.36
C ALA A 119 7.36 45.44 -34.82
N GLN A 120 6.46 44.81 -35.60
CA GLN A 120 6.18 45.20 -36.99
C GLN A 120 5.61 46.62 -37.08
N VAL A 121 4.62 46.95 -36.25
CA VAL A 121 4.03 48.29 -36.23
C VAL A 121 5.07 49.35 -35.85
N LYS A 122 5.93 49.07 -34.86
CA LYS A 122 7.03 49.98 -34.49
C LYS A 122 8.03 50.21 -35.62
N ALA A 123 8.30 49.20 -36.45
CA ALA A 123 9.19 49.33 -37.60
C ALA A 123 8.57 50.15 -38.74
N ALA A 124 7.25 50.06 -38.94
CA ALA A 124 6.54 50.78 -40.01
C ALA A 124 6.30 52.27 -39.73
N VAL A 125 6.43 52.72 -38.48
CA VAL A 125 6.22 54.12 -38.05
C VAL A 125 7.53 54.90 -37.91
N ARG A 126 8.69 54.26 -38.15
CA ARG A 126 10.01 54.92 -38.28
C ARG A 126 10.30 55.30 -39.72
#